data_AF-A0A1V0GXG7-F1
#
_entry.id   AF-A0A1V0GXG7-F1
#
_cell.length_a   1.000
_cell.length_b   1.000
_cell.length_c   1.000
_cell.angle_alpha   90.00
_cell.angle_beta   90.00
_cell.angle_gamma   90.00
#
_symmetry.space_group_name_H-M   'P 1'
#
loop_
_entity.id
_entity.type
_entity.pdbx_description
1 polymer ?
#
loop_
_entity_poly.entity_id
_entity_poly.type
_entity_poly.pdbx_seq_one_letter_code
_entity_poly.pdbx_strand_id
1 'polypeptide(L)' 'MTEHVTTTPLVFQYLNWRGERATRRVHPKRVWYGSTEWHPEPQWFLEATDLEKGEVRDFAFKDMIFTDA' A
#
# COMPACT_ATOMS: atom_id res chain seq x y z
N MET A 1 -21.34 -20.42 12.99
CA MET A 1 -20.24 -20.80 12.07
C MET A 1 -19.80 -19.52 11.39
N THR A 2 -18.71 -18.91 11.84
CA THR A 2 -18.16 -17.71 11.21
C THR A 2 -17.10 -18.17 10.23
N GLU A 3 -17.34 -17.98 8.94
CA GLU A 3 -16.30 -18.19 7.92
C GLU A 3 -15.18 -17.17 8.15
N HIS A 4 -13.99 -17.68 8.47
CA HIS A 4 -12.78 -16.88 8.37
C HIS A 4 -12.37 -16.84 6.91
N VAL A 5 -12.84 -15.84 6.16
CA VAL A 5 -12.27 -15.54 4.85
C VAL A 5 -10.83 -15.08 5.09
N THR A 6 -9.87 -15.97 4.87
CA THR A 6 -8.45 -15.61 4.85
C THR A 6 -8.19 -14.80 3.59
N THR A 7 -8.24 -13.48 3.69
CA THR A 7 -7.90 -12.60 2.58
C THR A 7 -6.40 -12.69 2.33
N THR A 8 -5.99 -13.10 1.13
CA THR A 8 -4.56 -13.10 0.74
C THR A 8 -4.04 -11.66 0.75
N PRO A 9 -2.93 -11.35 1.45
CA PRO A 9 -2.37 -10.01 1.44
C PRO A 9 -1.76 -9.67 0.08
N LEU A 10 -1.91 -8.42 -0.34
CA LEU A 10 -1.18 -7.87 -1.47
C LEU A 10 0.28 -7.64 -1.05
N VAL A 11 1.23 -8.04 -1.89
CA VAL A 11 2.66 -7.91 -1.62
C VAL A 11 3.35 -7.14 -2.75
N PHE A 12 4.14 -6.12 -2.40
CA PHE A 12 4.91 -5.31 -3.34
C PHE A 12 6.17 -4.73 -2.69
N GLN A 13 7.14 -4.32 -3.50
CA GLN A 13 8.22 -3.45 -3.05
C GLN A 13 7.73 -1.99 -3.07
N TYR A 14 8.11 -1.21 -2.07
CA TYR A 14 7.75 0.20 -1.98
C TYR A 14 8.98 1.07 -1.75
N LEU A 15 9.13 2.10 -2.58
CA LEU A 15 10.17 3.12 -2.40
C LEU A 15 9.63 4.23 -1.50
N ASN A 16 10.20 4.38 -0.30
CA ASN A 16 9.79 5.46 0.59
C ASN A 16 10.45 6.80 0.21
N TRP A 17 10.00 7.89 0.82
CA TRP A 17 10.56 9.22 0.60
C TRP A 17 12.03 9.38 1.03
N ARG A 18 12.57 8.43 1.82
CA ARG A 18 14.00 8.36 2.17
C ARG A 18 14.85 7.65 1.09
N GLY A 19 14.23 7.18 0.00
CA GLY A 19 14.90 6.42 -1.05
C GLY A 19 15.15 4.95 -0.69
N GLU A 20 14.57 4.45 0.39
CA GLU A 20 14.73 3.07 0.83
C GLU A 20 13.63 2.19 0.26
N ARG A 21 14.02 1.01 -0.23
CA ARG A 21 13.08 -0.01 -0.70
C ARG A 21 12.78 -0.99 0.41
N ALA A 22 11.51 -1.33 0.56
CA ALA A 22 11.09 -2.39 1.46
C ALA A 22 9.89 -3.14 0.91
N THR A 23 9.83 -4.45 1.17
CA THR A 23 8.64 -5.25 0.94
C THR A 23 7.51 -4.75 1.84
N ARG A 24 6.30 -4.64 1.31
CA ARG A 24 5.07 -4.37 2.05
C ARG A 24 4.10 -5.51 1.84
N ARG A 25 3.48 -5.94 2.94
CA ARG A 25 2.36 -6.89 2.95
C ARG A 25 1.16 -6.14 3.49
N VAL A 26 0.11 -6.00 2.69
CA VAL A 26 -1.02 -5.14 3.04
C VAL A 26 -2.37 -5.78 2.73
N HIS A 27 -3.41 -5.33 3.43
CA HIS A 27 -4.80 -5.56 3.02
C HIS A 27 -5.38 -4.30 2.37
N PRO A 28 -5.60 -4.32 1.04
CA PRO A 28 -6.24 -3.22 0.31
C PRO A 28 -7.60 -2.84 0.89
N LYS A 29 -7.89 -1.53 0.94
CA LYS A 29 -9.21 -1.00 1.32
C LYS A 29 -9.90 -0.31 0.14
N ARG A 30 -9.21 0.64 -0.50
CA ARG A 30 -9.72 1.37 -1.66
C ARG A 30 -8.59 1.99 -2.48
N VAL A 31 -8.87 2.21 -3.77
CA VAL A 31 -8.04 3.02 -4.66
C VAL A 31 -8.67 4.41 -4.77
N TRP A 32 -7.85 5.46 -4.75
CA TRP A 32 -8.35 6.83 -4.85
C TRP A 32 -7.35 7.77 -5.52
N TYR A 33 -7.85 8.87 -6.09
CA TYR A 33 -7.06 9.93 -6.73
C TYR A 33 -7.17 11.21 -5.92
N GLY A 34 -6.05 11.86 -5.64
CA GLY A 34 -6.00 13.13 -4.91
C GLY A 34 -4.59 13.42 -4.42
N SER A 35 -4.47 14.16 -3.32
CA SER A 35 -3.20 14.52 -2.70
C SER A 35 -3.26 14.31 -1.18
N THR A 36 -2.09 14.22 -0.55
CA THR A 36 -1.93 14.10 0.91
C THR A 36 -0.94 15.16 1.40
N GLU A 37 -0.83 15.36 2.71
CA GLU A 37 0.21 16.23 3.30
C GLU A 37 1.63 15.81 2.86
N TRP A 38 1.86 14.51 2.67
CA TRP A 38 3.15 13.94 2.27
C TRP A 38 3.35 13.91 0.74
N HIS A 39 2.27 14.04 -0.02
CA HIS A 39 2.26 13.98 -1.49
C HIS A 39 1.33 15.08 -2.04
N PRO A 40 1.81 16.33 -2.12
CA PRO A 40 0.99 17.47 -2.51
C PRO A 40 0.55 17.43 -3.98
N GLU A 41 1.31 16.74 -4.84
CA GLU A 41 0.95 16.53 -6.24
C GLU A 41 -0.12 15.44 -6.39
N PRO A 42 -1.24 15.74 -7.09
CA PRO A 42 -2.31 14.78 -7.31
C PRO A 42 -1.85 13.50 -8.02
N GLN A 43 -2.16 12.33 -7.44
CA GLN A 43 -1.81 11.03 -7.98
C GLN A 43 -2.74 9.92 -7.47
N TRP A 44 -2.55 8.70 -7.98
CA TRP A 44 -3.27 7.51 -7.52
C TRP A 44 -2.63 6.90 -6.26
N PHE A 45 -3.49 6.56 -5.30
CA PHE A 45 -3.13 5.92 -4.05
C PHE A 45 -3.90 4.63 -3.83
N LEU A 46 -3.29 3.73 -3.07
CA LEU A 46 -3.96 2.64 -2.39
C LEU A 46 -3.97 2.92 -0.90
N GLU A 47 -5.16 3.05 -0.33
CA GLU A 47 -5.36 2.96 1.11
C GLU A 47 -5.36 1.48 1.50
N ALA A 48 -4.47 1.08 2.40
CA ALA A 48 -4.38 -0.30 2.86
C ALA A 48 -3.92 -0.40 4.31
N THR A 49 -4.30 -1.49 4.99
CA THR A 49 -3.71 -1.83 6.29
C THR A 49 -2.34 -2.47 6.08
N ASP A 50 -1.29 -1.82 6.55
CA ASP A 50 0.08 -2.35 6.59
C ASP A 50 0.19 -3.43 7.67
N LEU A 51 0.44 -4.68 7.27
CA LEU A 51 0.45 -5.82 8.18
C LEU A 51 1.68 -5.88 9.08
N GLU A 52 2.76 -5.20 8.72
CA GLU A 52 3.97 -5.14 9.55
C GLU A 52 3.82 -4.11 10.68
N LYS A 53 3.00 -3.07 10.46
CA LYS A 53 2.83 -1.96 11.39
C LYS A 53 1.46 -1.94 12.08
N GLY A 54 0.46 -2.63 11.52
CA GLY A 54 -0.90 -2.62 12.03
C GLY A 54 -1.65 -1.31 11.76
N GLU A 55 -1.17 -0.49 10.84
CA GLU A 55 -1.66 0.87 10.58
C GLU A 55 -2.28 0.99 9.19
N VAL A 56 -3.24 1.89 9.04
CA VAL A 56 -3.81 2.25 7.73
C VAL A 56 -2.91 3.31 7.10
N ARG A 57 -2.48 3.09 5.86
CA ARG A 57 -1.60 4.01 5.13
C ARG A 57 -2.03 4.14 3.68
N ASP A 58 -1.73 5.31 3.12
CA ASP A 58 -1.82 5.57 1.69
C ASP A 58 -0.47 5.30 1.03
N PHE A 59 -0.47 4.36 0.09
CA PHE A 59 0.67 4.00 -0.73
C PHE A 59 0.50 4.61 -2.12
N ALA A 60 1.45 5.46 -2.52
CA ALA A 60 1.47 6.05 -3.85
C ALA A 60 1.74 4.97 -4.90
N PHE A 61 0.89 4.87 -5.92
CA PHE A 61 1.04 3.86 -6.98
C PHE A 61 2.35 3.98 -7.74
N LYS A 62 2.83 5.20 -7.98
CA LYS A 62 4.08 5.43 -8.70
C LYS A 62 5.32 4.84 -7.99
N ASP A 63 5.22 4.62 -6.68
CA ASP A 63 6.31 4.12 -5.83
C ASP A 63 6.17 2.62 -5.53
N MET A 64 5.10 1.99 -6.04
CA MET A 64 4.92 0.54 -5.98
C MET A 64 5.69 -0.14 -7.11
N ILE A 65 6.47 -1.15 -6.74
CA ILE A 65 7.27 -1.92 -7.67
C ILE A 65 6.84 -3.39 -7.57
N PHE A 66 6.29 -3.88 -8.67
CA PHE A 66 5.96 -5.27 -8.89
C PHE A 66 7.01 -5.86 -9.83
N THR A 67 7.64 -6.95 -9.42
CA THR A 67 8.46 -7.76 -10.32
C THR A 67 7.65 -8.96 -10.75
N ASP A 68 7.74 -9.34 -12.02
CA ASP A 68 7.15 -10.60 -12.48
C ASP A 68 7.76 -11.78 -11.71
N ALA A 69 6.94 -12.83 -11.53
CA ALA A 69 7.33 -14.09 -10.88
C ALA A 69 8.14 -14.98 -11.82
#